data_AF-A0AA38CT39-F1
#
_entry.id   AF-A0AA38CT39-F1
#
_cell.length_a   1.000
_cell.length_b   1.000
_cell.length_c   1.000
_cell.angle_alpha   90.00
_cell.angle_beta   90.00
_cell.angle_gamma   90.00
#
_symmetry.space_group_name_H-M   'P 1'
#
loop_
_entity.id
_entity.type
_entity.pdbx_description
1 polymer ?
#
loop_
_entity_poly.entity_id
_entity_poly.type
_entity_poly.pdbx_seq_one_letter_code
_entity_poly.pdbx_strand_id
1 'polypeptide(L)'
;MASSNATSIVSIRPSFAVSKPNSTKEPPPSPVQSPSPAPKLPKGKTPPAASSAPAPAKAKAHPHKPKTHPVTSSAPAPAPAPTPGKAPPHKPTITNGTLDPAQVKALQSLGVTVEPDACNTDVQQLLICDNTRGPLKHLISLQLQYCSSNANLSNTALASLGTLQSLSFLDCPMKVTTPLPPKLLESLSTFSCTRSLGRTVENKDLPALSGTWLSKLHSLKELSVKDVVVNTTGSGVGAIMGNMSRLEQVTFSNVNISGTLPKSWPSGLTTLQISQSMLKGTIPPSISNLTQLQSLDLSLNNLTGHIPDGFTSLKNMQILSLSSNRLTGNIPSGFKNLTLLTYLDLSNNQLNGTVPAFISNIKALRYLDLRNNKFHGVLPFSTAFVKNLNTFKIGGNPALCFNDSILLSTISGGADPCDSKGRPSKGSADQPAYAPGEFAPSPAPLDDVERPHHKKNGPKTVVLAVSIALASLVFVIVVAVVLSR
;
A
#
# COMPACT_ATOMS: atom_id res chain seq x y z
N MET A 1 73.54 -39.47 21.22
CA MET A 1 72.64 -38.82 22.20
C MET A 1 71.43 -38.31 21.42
N ALA A 2 70.37 -39.13 21.36
CA ALA A 2 69.05 -38.89 22.00
C ALA A 2 68.21 -37.83 21.25
N SER A 3 67.20 -38.25 20.46
CA SER A 3 65.76 -38.40 20.85
C SER A 3 64.97 -37.13 20.42
N SER A 4 63.75 -37.13 19.85
CA SER A 4 62.72 -38.14 19.60
C SER A 4 61.67 -37.60 18.60
N ASN A 5 61.17 -38.52 17.76
CA ASN A 5 59.80 -38.76 17.26
C ASN A 5 58.89 -37.62 16.78
N ALA A 6 58.63 -37.64 15.48
CA ALA A 6 57.35 -37.31 14.87
C ALA A 6 56.58 -38.62 14.59
N THR A 7 55.32 -38.69 15.00
CA THR A 7 54.43 -39.83 14.76
C THR A 7 53.40 -39.48 13.69
N SER A 8 53.43 -40.25 12.60
CA SER A 8 52.46 -40.28 11.50
C SER A 8 51.07 -40.70 11.94
N ILE A 9 50.01 -40.14 11.32
CA ILE A 9 48.84 -40.92 10.88
C ILE A 9 48.37 -40.45 9.49
N VAL A 10 48.22 -41.46 8.64
CA VAL A 10 47.79 -41.54 7.24
C VAL A 10 46.32 -41.13 7.07
N SER A 11 45.98 -40.47 5.96
CA SER A 11 44.59 -40.49 5.46
C SER A 11 44.54 -40.64 3.94
N ILE A 12 43.65 -41.53 3.54
CA ILE A 12 43.56 -42.24 2.26
C ILE A 12 42.66 -41.46 1.29
N ARG A 13 43.10 -41.32 0.03
CA ARG A 13 42.27 -40.87 -1.11
C ARG A 13 41.18 -41.89 -1.43
N PRO A 14 40.07 -41.45 -2.05
CA PRO A 14 39.89 -41.87 -3.44
C PRO A 14 39.58 -40.72 -4.39
N SER A 15 40.17 -40.86 -5.57
CA SER A 15 39.93 -40.11 -6.81
C SER A 15 38.49 -40.26 -7.31
N PHE A 16 37.90 -39.21 -7.87
CA PHE A 16 36.95 -39.34 -8.97
C PHE A 16 37.15 -38.26 -10.03
N ALA A 17 37.00 -38.71 -11.27
CA ALA A 17 37.51 -38.11 -12.48
C ALA A 17 36.64 -37.00 -13.07
N VAL A 18 37.34 -36.09 -13.74
CA VAL A 18 36.82 -35.05 -14.63
C VAL A 18 36.13 -35.70 -15.83
N SER A 19 34.87 -35.33 -16.09
CA SER A 19 34.17 -35.66 -17.34
C SER A 19 33.78 -34.37 -18.06
N LYS A 20 34.14 -34.30 -19.35
CA LYS A 20 33.92 -33.22 -20.32
C LYS A 20 32.43 -33.01 -20.65
N PRO A 21 32.05 -31.84 -21.19
CA PRO A 21 30.66 -31.47 -21.43
C PRO A 21 30.11 -32.18 -22.67
N ASN A 22 28.90 -32.72 -22.56
CA ASN A 22 28.17 -33.33 -23.67
C ASN A 22 27.20 -32.32 -24.27
N SER A 23 27.40 -32.01 -25.54
CA SER A 23 26.50 -31.23 -26.38
C SER A 23 25.26 -32.05 -26.71
N THR A 24 24.07 -31.53 -26.41
CA THR A 24 22.82 -32.05 -26.97
C THR A 24 22.10 -30.94 -27.73
N LYS A 25 21.92 -31.23 -29.03
CA LYS A 25 21.22 -30.45 -30.04
C LYS A 25 19.76 -30.18 -29.65
N GLU A 26 19.33 -28.94 -29.88
CA GLU A 26 17.92 -28.56 -29.98
C GLU A 26 17.22 -29.27 -31.14
N PRO A 27 15.96 -29.71 -30.99
CA PRO A 27 15.11 -30.12 -32.10
C PRO A 27 14.42 -28.90 -32.77
N PRO A 28 14.10 -28.98 -34.08
CA PRO A 28 13.57 -27.87 -34.86
C PRO A 28 12.09 -27.55 -34.56
N PRO A 29 11.61 -26.33 -34.90
CA PRO A 29 10.26 -25.89 -34.60
C PRO A 29 9.22 -26.55 -35.52
N SER A 30 8.10 -26.97 -34.93
CA SER A 30 6.92 -27.45 -35.67
C SER A 30 6.11 -26.29 -36.28
N PRO A 31 5.38 -26.53 -37.40
CA PRO A 31 4.90 -25.47 -38.28
C PRO A 31 3.63 -24.76 -37.80
N VAL A 32 3.54 -23.52 -38.28
CA VAL A 32 2.46 -22.54 -38.16
C VAL A 32 1.09 -23.13 -38.51
N GLN A 33 0.13 -23.00 -37.58
CA GLN A 33 -1.31 -23.14 -37.88
C GLN A 33 -1.95 -21.75 -37.94
N SER A 34 -2.53 -21.46 -39.11
CA SER A 34 -3.39 -20.30 -39.38
C SER A 34 -4.73 -20.39 -38.64
N PRO A 35 -5.39 -19.25 -38.34
CA PRO A 35 -6.58 -19.22 -37.50
C PRO A 35 -7.85 -19.61 -38.26
N SER A 36 -8.70 -20.44 -37.64
CA SER A 36 -10.08 -20.69 -38.07
C SER A 36 -11.07 -19.70 -37.43
N PRO A 37 -12.25 -19.46 -38.06
CA PRO A 37 -12.97 -18.19 -37.99
C PRO A 37 -13.95 -18.04 -36.82
N ALA A 38 -14.30 -16.79 -36.55
CA ALA A 38 -15.19 -16.31 -35.49
C ALA A 38 -16.60 -16.93 -35.50
N PRO A 39 -17.24 -17.13 -34.32
CA PRO A 39 -18.67 -17.40 -34.25
C PRO A 39 -19.50 -16.12 -34.38
N LYS A 40 -20.56 -16.24 -35.18
CA LYS A 40 -21.57 -15.22 -35.50
C LYS A 40 -22.36 -14.74 -34.26
N LEU A 41 -22.63 -13.44 -34.20
CA LEU A 41 -23.66 -12.84 -33.34
C LEU A 41 -25.07 -13.32 -33.74
N PRO A 42 -25.99 -13.49 -32.77
CA PRO A 42 -27.42 -13.34 -32.99
C PRO A 42 -27.88 -11.90 -32.69
N LYS A 43 -28.68 -11.38 -33.61
CA LYS A 43 -29.39 -10.11 -33.55
C LYS A 43 -30.54 -10.14 -32.52
N GLY A 44 -30.70 -9.03 -31.81
CA GLY A 44 -31.98 -8.35 -31.61
C GLY A 44 -33.00 -8.95 -30.64
N LYS A 45 -33.30 -8.20 -29.58
CA LYS A 45 -34.68 -7.84 -29.17
C LYS A 45 -34.65 -6.68 -28.17
N THR A 46 -35.25 -5.58 -28.58
CA THR A 46 -35.61 -4.39 -27.77
C THR A 46 -36.86 -4.66 -26.92
N PRO A 47 -37.13 -3.84 -25.88
CA PRO A 47 -38.05 -4.14 -24.78
C PRO A 47 -39.45 -3.53 -24.97
N PRO A 48 -40.47 -3.93 -24.18
CA PRO A 48 -41.68 -3.14 -24.04
C PRO A 48 -41.61 -2.23 -22.81
N ALA A 49 -42.19 -1.03 -22.99
CA ALA A 49 -42.39 -0.01 -21.98
C ALA A 49 -43.80 -0.08 -21.35
N ALA A 50 -43.91 0.54 -20.17
CA ALA A 50 -45.06 1.24 -19.58
C ALA A 50 -46.23 0.44 -18.95
N SER A 51 -46.44 0.65 -17.64
CA SER A 51 -47.55 1.46 -17.07
C SER A 51 -47.56 1.29 -15.53
N SER A 52 -47.29 2.36 -14.77
CA SER A 52 -48.23 3.31 -14.14
C SER A 52 -48.60 2.95 -12.69
N ALA A 53 -48.16 3.81 -11.76
CA ALA A 53 -48.64 3.90 -10.38
C ALA A 53 -50.08 4.47 -10.33
N PRO A 54 -50.74 4.43 -9.15
CA PRO A 54 -50.81 5.69 -8.38
C PRO A 54 -50.74 5.54 -6.85
N ALA A 55 -50.46 6.68 -6.21
CA ALA A 55 -50.29 6.95 -4.79
C ALA A 55 -51.65 7.26 -4.07
N PRO A 56 -51.68 7.50 -2.73
CA PRO A 56 -52.84 7.28 -1.86
C PRO A 56 -53.66 8.53 -1.50
N ALA A 57 -54.87 8.33 -0.96
CA ALA A 57 -55.74 9.38 -0.41
C ALA A 57 -56.23 9.08 1.01
N LYS A 58 -56.50 10.18 1.75
CA LYS A 58 -56.70 10.34 3.20
C LYS A 58 -58.16 10.20 3.69
N ALA A 59 -58.28 9.77 4.96
CA ALA A 59 -59.10 10.26 6.10
C ALA A 59 -60.56 10.76 5.98
N LYS A 60 -61.42 10.30 6.93
CA LYS A 60 -62.36 11.03 7.85
C LYS A 60 -63.40 10.02 8.41
N ALA A 61 -63.52 9.74 9.71
CA ALA A 61 -64.11 10.49 10.84
C ALA A 61 -65.65 10.63 10.80
N HIS A 62 -66.38 10.09 11.80
CA HIS A 62 -67.63 10.62 12.45
C HIS A 62 -68.19 9.69 13.57
N PRO A 63 -69.10 10.14 14.49
CA PRO A 63 -68.83 10.20 15.94
C PRO A 63 -69.94 9.68 16.92
N HIS A 64 -69.61 9.74 18.22
CA HIS A 64 -70.41 9.94 19.46
C HIS A 64 -71.93 9.60 19.56
N LYS A 65 -72.35 8.88 20.62
CA LYS A 65 -72.96 9.42 21.89
C LYS A 65 -73.47 8.31 22.88
N PRO A 66 -73.79 8.67 24.17
CA PRO A 66 -73.76 7.80 25.37
C PRO A 66 -75.12 7.60 26.11
N LYS A 67 -75.17 6.73 27.15
CA LYS A 67 -76.16 6.68 28.27
C LYS A 67 -75.52 5.95 29.49
N THR A 68 -75.20 6.55 30.64
CA THR A 68 -75.97 6.92 31.89
C THR A 68 -76.44 5.78 32.83
N HIS A 69 -75.74 5.66 34.00
CA HIS A 69 -76.13 5.39 35.41
C HIS A 69 -76.93 4.11 35.82
N PRO A 70 -76.92 3.63 37.11
CA PRO A 70 -76.61 4.33 38.38
C PRO A 70 -75.77 3.58 39.46
N VAL A 71 -75.62 4.26 40.60
CA VAL A 71 -74.82 4.08 41.83
C VAL A 71 -75.38 3.01 42.78
N THR A 72 -74.49 2.29 43.52
CA THR A 72 -74.71 1.90 44.93
C THR A 72 -73.39 1.71 45.70
N SER A 73 -73.45 2.08 46.98
CA SER A 73 -72.39 2.16 48.00
C SER A 73 -72.09 0.84 48.71
N SER A 74 -70.85 0.62 49.16
CA SER A 74 -70.52 0.16 50.53
C SER A 74 -69.02 -0.15 50.66
N ALA A 75 -68.36 0.43 51.66
CA ALA A 75 -67.03 0.02 52.12
C ALA A 75 -67.16 -0.98 53.28
N PRO A 76 -66.19 -1.91 53.43
CA PRO A 76 -65.61 -2.17 54.75
C PRO A 76 -64.06 -2.31 54.71
N ALA A 77 -63.42 -2.08 55.85
CA ALA A 77 -61.98 -2.27 56.14
C ALA A 77 -61.80 -3.46 57.13
N PRO A 78 -60.58 -3.88 57.60
CA PRO A 78 -59.18 -3.78 57.11
C PRO A 78 -58.34 -5.11 57.26
N ALA A 79 -57.01 -5.01 57.00
CA ALA A 79 -55.84 -5.83 57.44
C ALA A 79 -55.29 -6.94 56.50
N PRO A 80 -54.02 -7.42 56.64
CA PRO A 80 -52.72 -6.76 56.84
C PRO A 80 -51.69 -7.10 55.71
N ALA A 81 -50.47 -6.57 55.78
CA ALA A 81 -49.40 -6.67 54.75
C ALA A 81 -48.73 -8.05 54.61
N PRO A 82 -48.13 -8.33 53.42
CA PRO A 82 -46.82 -9.01 53.39
C PRO A 82 -45.82 -8.37 52.40
N THR A 83 -44.57 -8.23 52.82
CA THR A 83 -43.36 -8.18 51.96
C THR A 83 -43.04 -9.59 51.39
N PRO A 84 -42.04 -9.83 50.51
CA PRO A 84 -41.35 -9.00 49.50
C PRO A 84 -41.29 -9.69 48.10
N GLY A 85 -41.04 -8.93 47.02
CA GLY A 85 -40.82 -9.50 45.67
C GLY A 85 -39.70 -8.79 44.91
N LYS A 86 -38.56 -9.46 44.81
CA LYS A 86 -37.39 -9.06 44.00
C LYS A 86 -37.85 -8.90 42.54
N ALA A 87 -37.75 -7.69 41.98
CA ALA A 87 -38.03 -7.47 40.57
C ALA A 87 -37.13 -8.39 39.70
N PRO A 88 -37.66 -9.05 38.66
CA PRO A 88 -36.84 -9.82 37.74
C PRO A 88 -35.84 -8.86 37.08
N PRO A 89 -34.60 -9.32 36.76
CA PRO A 89 -33.63 -8.45 36.11
C PRO A 89 -34.23 -7.95 34.80
N HIS A 90 -34.31 -6.63 34.65
CA HIS A 90 -34.74 -5.99 33.42
C HIS A 90 -33.96 -6.59 32.25
N LYS A 91 -34.68 -7.27 31.35
CA LYS A 91 -34.16 -7.65 30.03
C LYS A 91 -33.67 -6.35 29.38
N PRO A 92 -32.42 -6.26 28.87
CA PRO A 92 -31.92 -5.02 28.31
C PRO A 92 -32.89 -4.55 27.23
N THR A 93 -33.46 -3.37 27.43
CA THR A 93 -34.39 -2.78 26.48
C THR A 93 -33.55 -2.43 25.25
N ILE A 94 -33.73 -3.18 24.16
CA ILE A 94 -33.06 -2.93 22.88
C ILE A 94 -33.60 -1.60 22.38
N THR A 95 -32.83 -0.53 22.57
CA THR A 95 -33.12 0.78 22.01
C THR A 95 -32.61 0.82 20.57
N ASN A 96 -33.38 1.46 19.68
CA ASN A 96 -32.94 1.72 18.31
C ASN A 96 -31.53 2.36 18.32
N GLY A 97 -30.57 1.73 17.64
CA GLY A 97 -29.20 2.26 17.53
C GLY A 97 -28.12 1.52 18.32
N THR A 98 -28.45 0.50 19.10
CA THR A 98 -27.45 -0.36 19.77
C THR A 98 -26.80 -1.35 18.78
N LEU A 99 -25.49 -1.55 18.93
CA LEU A 99 -24.73 -2.58 18.21
C LEU A 99 -25.22 -3.98 18.61
N ASP A 100 -25.23 -4.93 17.67
CA ASP A 100 -25.58 -6.33 17.93
C ASP A 100 -24.80 -6.88 19.17
N PRO A 101 -25.49 -7.41 20.21
CA PRO A 101 -24.84 -7.93 21.41
C PRO A 101 -23.78 -9.01 21.14
N ALA A 102 -23.94 -9.80 20.08
CA ALA A 102 -22.92 -10.78 19.69
C ALA A 102 -21.65 -10.09 19.18
N GLN A 103 -21.79 -8.97 18.46
CA GLN A 103 -20.67 -8.14 17.99
C GLN A 103 -20.00 -7.41 19.15
N VAL A 104 -20.76 -6.91 20.12
CA VAL A 104 -20.23 -6.31 21.36
C VAL A 104 -19.34 -7.33 22.10
N LYS A 105 -19.85 -8.55 22.30
CA LYS A 105 -19.09 -9.61 22.97
C LYS A 105 -17.81 -9.99 22.19
N ALA A 106 -17.89 -10.02 20.86
CA ALA A 106 -16.75 -10.26 20.01
C ALA A 106 -15.68 -9.17 20.16
N LEU A 107 -16.07 -7.90 20.11
CA LEU A 107 -15.17 -6.76 20.29
C LEU A 107 -14.49 -6.78 21.67
N GLN A 108 -15.25 -7.05 22.74
CA GLN A 108 -14.70 -7.21 24.08
C GLN A 108 -13.65 -8.32 24.15
N SER A 109 -13.90 -9.46 23.47
CA SER A 109 -12.92 -10.55 23.41
C SER A 109 -11.66 -10.24 22.59
N LEU A 110 -11.73 -9.23 21.72
CA LEU A 110 -10.58 -8.67 21.00
C LEU A 110 -9.86 -7.57 21.79
N GLY A 111 -10.29 -7.29 23.03
CA GLY A 111 -9.73 -6.23 23.86
C GLY A 111 -10.20 -4.82 23.48
N VAL A 112 -11.26 -4.72 22.67
CA VAL A 112 -11.88 -3.44 22.32
C VAL A 112 -12.94 -3.11 23.35
N THR A 113 -12.75 -2.01 24.08
CA THR A 113 -13.77 -1.48 24.99
C THR A 113 -14.84 -0.78 24.17
N VAL A 114 -16.07 -1.31 24.23
CA VAL A 114 -17.22 -0.79 23.47
C VAL A 114 -18.18 -0.12 24.45
N GLU A 115 -18.37 1.19 24.33
CA GLU A 115 -19.43 1.89 25.04
C GLU A 115 -20.81 1.54 24.44
N PRO A 116 -21.91 1.65 25.21
CA PRO A 116 -23.26 1.34 24.73
C PRO A 116 -23.65 2.06 23.42
N ASP A 117 -23.08 3.25 23.21
CA ASP A 117 -23.30 4.13 22.06
C ASP A 117 -22.12 4.15 21.06
N ALA A 118 -21.26 3.12 21.04
CA ALA A 118 -20.04 3.10 20.21
C ALA A 118 -20.25 3.29 18.69
N CYS A 119 -21.48 3.15 18.20
CA CYS A 119 -21.86 3.41 16.81
C CYS A 119 -22.56 4.77 16.60
N ASN A 120 -22.62 5.64 17.62
CA ASN A 120 -23.37 6.90 17.64
C ASN A 120 -22.47 8.13 17.73
N THR A 121 -21.16 7.96 17.92
CA THR A 121 -20.20 9.06 18.05
C THR A 121 -19.17 9.00 16.92
N ASP A 122 -19.07 10.07 16.14
CA ASP A 122 -17.99 10.32 15.15
C ASP A 122 -16.59 10.44 15.78
N VAL A 123 -16.47 10.15 17.08
CA VAL A 123 -15.34 10.56 17.93
C VAL A 123 -14.25 9.49 17.98
N GLN A 124 -14.55 8.24 17.61
CA GLN A 124 -13.54 7.19 17.53
C GLN A 124 -13.65 6.51 16.17
N GLN A 125 -12.82 6.92 15.21
CA GLN A 125 -12.67 6.34 13.85
C GLN A 125 -12.34 4.82 13.83
N LEU A 126 -12.38 4.16 14.99
CA LEU A 126 -12.09 2.76 15.24
C LEU A 126 -13.22 1.82 14.84
N LEU A 127 -14.48 2.27 14.92
CA LEU A 127 -15.66 1.46 14.60
C LEU A 127 -16.63 2.26 13.73
N ILE A 128 -17.05 1.69 12.59
CA ILE A 128 -18.10 2.26 11.74
C ILE A 128 -19.23 1.25 11.63
N CYS A 129 -20.46 1.70 11.82
CA CYS A 129 -21.63 0.85 11.82
C CYS A 129 -22.68 1.31 10.79
N ASP A 130 -23.39 0.35 10.21
CA ASP A 130 -24.50 0.56 9.28
C ASP A 130 -25.84 0.28 9.98
N ASN A 131 -26.88 1.05 9.67
CA ASN A 131 -28.25 0.90 10.19
C ASN A 131 -29.28 0.55 9.10
N THR A 132 -28.85 0.26 7.86
CA THR A 132 -29.74 0.06 6.71
C THR A 132 -30.52 -1.26 6.71
N ARG A 133 -30.18 -2.23 7.59
CA ARG A 133 -30.68 -3.62 7.52
C ARG A 133 -31.58 -4.06 8.67
N GLY A 134 -31.98 -3.17 9.58
CA GLY A 134 -32.89 -3.55 10.68
C GLY A 134 -32.85 -2.61 11.88
N PRO A 135 -33.43 -3.02 13.03
CA PRO A 135 -33.47 -2.20 14.25
C PRO A 135 -32.10 -2.08 14.96
N LEU A 136 -31.16 -2.99 14.66
CA LEU A 136 -29.80 -3.01 15.22
C LEU A 136 -28.80 -2.40 14.23
N LYS A 137 -27.77 -1.73 14.76
CA LYS A 137 -26.61 -1.33 13.97
C LYS A 137 -25.66 -2.51 13.81
N HIS A 138 -25.04 -2.62 12.64
CA HIS A 138 -24.08 -3.67 12.31
C HIS A 138 -22.71 -3.08 12.06
N LEU A 139 -21.66 -3.67 12.64
CA LEU A 139 -20.30 -3.22 12.40
C LEU A 139 -19.87 -3.50 10.95
N ILE A 140 -19.43 -2.46 10.23
CA ILE A 140 -18.94 -2.54 8.84
C ILE A 140 -17.45 -2.21 8.71
N SER A 141 -16.88 -1.44 9.63
CA SER A 141 -15.44 -1.17 9.68
C SER A 141 -14.90 -1.34 11.09
N LEU A 142 -13.75 -1.99 11.21
CA LEU A 142 -13.04 -2.21 12.46
C LEU A 142 -11.57 -1.91 12.26
N GLN A 143 -11.05 -0.96 13.02
CA GLN A 143 -9.63 -0.70 13.14
C GLN A 143 -9.15 -1.09 14.53
N LEU A 144 -8.17 -2.01 14.58
CA LEU A 144 -7.48 -2.38 15.81
C LEU A 144 -6.16 -1.62 15.87
N GLN A 145 -5.90 -0.95 16.99
CA GLN A 145 -4.71 -0.13 17.17
C GLN A 145 -3.93 -0.50 18.43
N TYR A 146 -2.60 -0.39 18.38
CA TYR A 146 -1.70 -0.57 19.52
C TYR A 146 -1.91 -1.87 20.29
N CYS A 147 -2.19 -2.96 19.57
CA CYS A 147 -2.50 -4.26 20.17
C CYS A 147 -1.32 -4.79 21.01
N SER A 148 -1.61 -5.53 22.08
CA SER A 148 -0.59 -6.21 22.87
C SER A 148 0.14 -7.29 22.05
N SER A 149 1.36 -7.66 22.45
CA SER A 149 2.18 -8.70 21.77
C SER A 149 1.51 -10.08 21.68
N ASN A 150 0.53 -10.33 22.55
CA ASN A 150 -0.21 -11.58 22.65
C ASN A 150 -1.64 -11.47 22.07
N ALA A 151 -1.97 -10.36 21.42
CA ALA A 151 -3.27 -10.18 20.78
C ALA A 151 -3.44 -11.20 19.64
N ASN A 152 -4.14 -12.29 19.94
CA ASN A 152 -4.53 -13.28 18.95
C ASN A 152 -5.95 -12.99 18.50
N LEU A 153 -6.15 -12.95 17.18
CA LEU A 153 -7.49 -12.84 16.61
C LEU A 153 -8.24 -14.15 16.84
N SER A 154 -9.08 -14.15 17.88
CA SER A 154 -9.95 -15.29 18.19
C SER A 154 -10.90 -15.54 17.02
N ASN A 155 -10.80 -16.73 16.41
CA ASN A 155 -11.67 -17.11 15.29
C ASN A 155 -13.15 -17.08 15.69
N THR A 156 -13.45 -17.42 16.95
CA THR A 156 -14.79 -17.36 17.53
C THR A 156 -15.32 -15.93 17.64
N ALA A 157 -14.44 -14.97 17.97
CA ALA A 157 -14.80 -13.55 17.99
C ALA A 157 -15.10 -13.05 16.57
N LEU A 158 -14.21 -13.34 15.62
CA LEU A 158 -14.34 -12.95 14.23
C LEU A 158 -15.57 -13.55 13.55
N ALA A 159 -16.03 -14.73 13.95
CA ALA A 159 -17.23 -15.36 13.41
C ALA A 159 -18.51 -14.54 13.63
N SER A 160 -18.54 -13.72 14.69
CA SER A 160 -19.66 -12.82 14.97
C SER A 160 -19.57 -11.49 14.22
N LEU A 161 -18.44 -11.22 13.54
CA LEU A 161 -18.19 -10.00 12.77
C LEU A 161 -18.39 -10.20 11.26
N GLY A 162 -19.27 -11.14 10.86
CA GLY A 162 -19.51 -11.45 9.44
C GLY A 162 -20.14 -10.34 8.59
N THR A 163 -20.48 -9.18 9.17
CA THR A 163 -20.95 -8.00 8.44
C THR A 163 -19.82 -7.05 8.03
N LEU A 164 -18.61 -7.31 8.51
CA LEU A 164 -17.47 -6.41 8.35
C LEU A 164 -17.02 -6.35 6.89
N GLN A 165 -16.91 -5.12 6.38
CA GLN A 165 -16.44 -4.82 5.03
C GLN A 165 -14.99 -4.32 5.04
N SER A 166 -14.56 -3.73 6.15
CA SER A 166 -13.23 -3.14 6.33
C SER A 166 -12.58 -3.63 7.61
N LEU A 167 -11.36 -4.16 7.50
CA LEU A 167 -10.54 -4.57 8.63
C LEU A 167 -9.16 -3.93 8.55
N SER A 168 -8.79 -3.16 9.57
CA SER A 168 -7.53 -2.42 9.62
C SER A 168 -6.76 -2.71 10.91
N PHE A 169 -5.44 -2.77 10.79
CA PHE A 169 -4.51 -2.90 11.91
C PHE A 169 -3.50 -1.75 11.90
N LEU A 170 -3.37 -1.05 13.01
CA LEU A 170 -2.37 0.00 13.23
C LEU A 170 -1.49 -0.37 14.43
N ASP A 171 -0.19 -0.53 14.21
CA ASP A 171 0.77 -0.84 15.28
C ASP A 171 0.45 -2.11 16.09
N CYS A 172 -0.20 -3.08 15.45
CA CYS A 172 -0.47 -4.39 16.04
C CYS A 172 0.62 -5.41 15.62
N PRO A 173 1.18 -6.20 16.55
CA PRO A 173 2.07 -7.30 16.24
C PRO A 173 1.25 -8.47 15.67
N MET A 174 0.97 -8.40 14.36
CA MET A 174 0.12 -9.39 13.69
C MET A 174 0.82 -10.74 13.56
N LYS A 175 0.43 -11.70 14.40
CA LYS A 175 0.78 -13.11 14.25
C LYS A 175 -0.46 -13.87 13.77
N VAL A 176 -0.94 -13.55 12.57
CA VAL A 176 -2.16 -14.18 12.06
C VAL A 176 -1.82 -15.52 11.42
N THR A 177 -2.03 -16.58 12.19
CA THR A 177 -1.92 -17.96 11.73
C THR A 177 -3.30 -18.58 11.51
N THR A 178 -4.35 -18.01 12.10
CA THR A 178 -5.72 -18.50 11.99
C THR A 178 -6.36 -18.05 10.68
N PRO A 179 -7.01 -18.97 9.94
CA PRO A 179 -7.83 -18.58 8.79
C PRO A 179 -9.03 -17.76 9.27
N LEU A 180 -9.40 -16.72 8.52
CA LEU A 180 -10.62 -15.96 8.81
C LEU A 180 -11.86 -16.84 8.55
N PRO A 181 -12.98 -16.62 9.27
CA PRO A 181 -14.25 -17.29 9.01
C PRO A 181 -14.73 -17.06 7.56
N PRO A 182 -15.37 -18.05 6.89
CA PRO A 182 -15.83 -17.91 5.50
C PRO A 182 -16.72 -16.70 5.25
N LYS A 183 -17.71 -16.45 6.13
CA LYS A 183 -18.59 -15.27 6.02
C LYS A 183 -17.82 -13.95 6.00
N LEU A 184 -16.76 -13.85 6.81
CA LEU A 184 -15.92 -12.66 6.88
C LEU A 184 -15.04 -12.53 5.63
N LEU A 185 -14.51 -13.64 5.10
CA LEU A 185 -13.75 -13.64 3.83
C LEU A 185 -14.61 -13.20 2.63
N GLU A 186 -15.90 -13.52 2.65
CA GLU A 186 -16.86 -13.10 1.62
C GLU A 186 -17.27 -11.63 1.75
N SER A 187 -17.41 -11.13 2.99
CA SER A 187 -17.88 -9.77 3.25
C SER A 187 -16.77 -8.70 3.13
N LEU A 188 -15.52 -9.05 3.43
CA LEU A 188 -14.40 -8.11 3.41
C LEU A 188 -14.13 -7.59 2.00
N SER A 189 -14.14 -6.26 1.89
CA SER A 189 -13.81 -5.50 0.70
C SER A 189 -12.48 -4.75 0.85
N THR A 190 -12.10 -4.37 2.07
CA THR A 190 -10.86 -3.64 2.33
C THR A 190 -10.08 -4.26 3.49
N PHE A 191 -8.77 -4.34 3.32
CA PHE A 191 -7.84 -4.78 4.36
C PHE A 191 -6.63 -3.85 4.42
N SER A 192 -6.29 -3.38 5.62
CA SER A 192 -5.09 -2.57 5.85
C SER A 192 -4.28 -3.07 7.04
N CYS A 193 -2.95 -3.05 6.91
CA CYS A 193 -2.03 -3.28 8.01
C CYS A 193 -0.87 -2.28 7.93
N THR A 194 -0.75 -1.42 8.94
CA THR A 194 0.25 -0.36 8.98
C THR A 194 0.98 -0.37 10.33
N ARG A 195 2.26 -0.05 10.31
CA ARG A 195 3.06 0.22 11.51
C ARG A 195 3.61 1.64 11.45
N SER A 196 3.47 2.40 12.53
CA SER A 196 3.98 3.76 12.62
C SER A 196 5.50 3.76 12.65
N LEU A 197 6.09 4.73 11.96
CA LEU A 197 7.53 4.98 11.90
C LEU A 197 8.08 5.24 13.33
N GLY A 198 9.05 4.43 13.76
CA GLY A 198 9.65 4.48 15.11
C GLY A 198 9.75 3.10 15.80
N ARG A 199 8.99 2.11 15.34
CA ARG A 199 9.17 0.67 15.66
C ARG A 199 9.52 -0.07 14.37
N THR A 200 10.68 0.22 13.81
CA THR A 200 11.05 -0.13 12.44
C THR A 200 11.06 -1.65 12.18
N VAL A 201 10.91 -1.98 10.89
CA VAL A 201 11.12 -3.27 10.22
C VAL A 201 12.48 -3.91 10.55
N GLU A 202 13.41 -3.15 11.13
CA GLU A 202 14.72 -3.63 11.62
C GLU A 202 14.62 -4.41 12.93
N ASN A 203 13.51 -4.31 13.66
CA ASN A 203 13.28 -5.18 14.81
C ASN A 203 12.91 -6.59 14.32
N LYS A 204 13.95 -7.39 14.03
CA LYS A 204 13.88 -8.77 13.54
C LYS A 204 13.02 -9.71 14.41
N ASP A 205 12.70 -9.28 15.63
CA ASP A 205 11.93 -10.06 16.60
C ASP A 205 10.41 -9.90 16.44
N LEU A 206 9.94 -8.98 15.58
CA LEU A 206 8.51 -8.79 15.35
C LEU A 206 7.94 -9.83 14.35
N PRO A 207 6.73 -10.35 14.59
CA PRO A 207 6.13 -11.36 13.72
C PRO A 207 5.87 -10.79 12.32
N ALA A 208 6.29 -11.54 11.30
CA ALA A 208 6.00 -11.25 9.90
C ALA A 208 4.56 -11.62 9.55
N LEU A 209 3.90 -10.78 8.75
CA LEU A 209 2.61 -11.07 8.14
C LEU A 209 2.78 -12.13 7.05
N SER A 210 1.95 -13.16 7.07
CA SER A 210 2.06 -14.24 6.07
C SER A 210 1.47 -13.81 4.72
N GLY A 211 2.26 -13.86 3.65
CA GLY A 211 1.79 -13.64 2.29
C GLY A 211 0.80 -14.70 1.81
N THR A 212 0.92 -15.95 2.30
CA THR A 212 -0.04 -17.02 2.00
C THR A 212 -1.35 -16.87 2.75
N TRP A 213 -1.34 -16.12 3.86
CA TRP A 213 -2.56 -15.74 4.55
C TRP A 213 -3.26 -14.60 3.80
N LEU A 214 -2.50 -13.58 3.37
CA LEU A 214 -3.03 -12.48 2.56
C LEU A 214 -3.68 -12.99 1.27
N SER A 215 -3.09 -13.98 0.59
CA SER A 215 -3.65 -14.52 -0.66
C SER A 215 -5.02 -15.19 -0.51
N LYS A 216 -5.44 -15.52 0.72
CA LYS A 216 -6.78 -16.07 1.01
C LYS A 216 -7.87 -14.99 1.05
N LEU A 217 -7.51 -13.71 1.12
CA LEU A 217 -8.45 -12.58 1.12
C LEU A 217 -8.93 -12.26 -0.31
N HIS A 218 -9.49 -13.24 -1.00
CA HIS A 218 -9.78 -13.18 -2.44
C HIS A 218 -10.88 -12.17 -2.85
N SER A 219 -11.74 -11.76 -1.90
CA SER A 219 -12.89 -10.89 -2.17
C SER A 219 -12.56 -9.40 -2.17
N LEU A 220 -11.33 -9.02 -1.79
CA LEU A 220 -10.92 -7.65 -1.59
C LEU A 220 -10.96 -6.81 -2.87
N LYS A 221 -11.34 -5.54 -2.69
CA LYS A 221 -11.14 -4.44 -3.64
C LYS A 221 -9.90 -3.63 -3.31
N GLU A 222 -9.57 -3.50 -2.03
CA GLU A 222 -8.41 -2.74 -1.56
C GLU A 222 -7.56 -3.57 -0.60
N LEU A 223 -6.26 -3.60 -0.86
CA LEU A 223 -5.25 -4.22 -0.02
C LEU A 223 -4.11 -3.23 0.23
N SER A 224 -3.91 -2.86 1.50
CA SER A 224 -2.81 -1.97 1.91
C SER A 224 -1.96 -2.60 3.00
N VAL A 225 -0.65 -2.70 2.79
CA VAL A 225 0.32 -3.11 3.83
C VAL A 225 1.50 -2.15 3.80
N LYS A 226 1.80 -1.52 4.94
CA LYS A 226 2.81 -0.47 5.07
C LYS A 226 3.70 -0.69 6.29
N ASP A 227 5.01 -0.58 6.11
CA ASP A 227 6.00 -0.67 7.21
C ASP A 227 5.95 -2.00 7.99
N VAL A 228 5.56 -3.08 7.31
CA VAL A 228 5.35 -4.42 7.89
C VAL A 228 6.16 -5.46 7.12
N VAL A 229 6.85 -6.33 7.86
CA VAL A 229 7.51 -7.51 7.27
C VAL A 229 6.45 -8.47 6.74
N VAL A 230 6.52 -8.83 5.46
CA VAL A 230 5.64 -9.80 4.80
C VAL A 230 6.47 -11.03 4.41
N ASN A 231 6.16 -12.18 4.98
CA ASN A 231 6.77 -13.45 4.58
C ASN A 231 6.09 -14.00 3.33
N THR A 232 6.69 -13.75 2.18
CA THR A 232 6.36 -14.44 0.92
C THR A 232 7.39 -15.55 0.74
N THR A 233 7.00 -16.82 0.76
CA THR A 233 7.88 -18.00 0.63
C THR A 233 8.50 -18.12 -0.79
N GLY A 234 9.22 -17.10 -1.25
CA GLY A 234 9.82 -16.97 -2.58
C GLY A 234 8.86 -16.60 -3.72
N SER A 235 7.55 -16.56 -3.46
CA SER A 235 6.52 -16.48 -4.51
C SER A 235 6.18 -15.04 -4.98
N GLY A 236 6.80 -14.03 -4.39
CA GLY A 236 6.69 -12.61 -4.77
C GLY A 236 5.27 -12.04 -4.67
N VAL A 237 5.06 -10.87 -5.29
CA VAL A 237 3.77 -10.14 -5.28
C VAL A 237 2.66 -10.96 -5.95
N GLY A 238 2.98 -11.67 -7.04
CA GLY A 238 2.01 -12.44 -7.82
C GLY A 238 1.28 -13.52 -7.02
N ALA A 239 1.94 -14.14 -6.04
CA ALA A 239 1.32 -15.15 -5.21
C ALA A 239 0.33 -14.59 -4.18
N ILE A 240 0.46 -13.30 -3.83
CA ILE A 240 -0.48 -12.64 -2.92
C ILE A 240 -1.77 -12.31 -3.69
N MET A 241 -1.65 -11.59 -4.80
CA MET A 241 -2.82 -11.03 -5.50
C MET A 241 -3.37 -11.90 -6.64
N GLY A 242 -2.72 -13.04 -6.95
CA GLY A 242 -3.04 -13.84 -8.15
C GLY A 242 -4.48 -14.36 -8.23
N ASN A 243 -5.19 -14.48 -7.11
CA ASN A 243 -6.59 -14.92 -7.05
C ASN A 243 -7.58 -13.82 -6.63
N MET A 244 -7.15 -12.55 -6.56
CA MET A 244 -7.98 -11.43 -6.13
C MET A 244 -8.59 -10.73 -7.36
N SER A 245 -9.58 -11.33 -7.99
CA SER A 245 -10.16 -10.84 -9.26
C SER A 245 -10.91 -9.51 -9.14
N ARG A 246 -11.33 -9.13 -7.93
CA ARG A 246 -12.05 -7.88 -7.64
C ARG A 246 -11.13 -6.73 -7.22
N LEU A 247 -9.82 -6.95 -7.19
CA LEU A 247 -8.86 -6.01 -6.65
C LEU A 247 -8.75 -4.78 -7.56
N GLU A 248 -9.01 -3.62 -6.97
CA GLU A 248 -8.99 -2.31 -7.63
C GLU A 248 -7.79 -1.48 -7.15
N GLN A 249 -7.34 -1.67 -5.91
CA GLN A 249 -6.26 -0.92 -5.30
C GLN A 249 -5.31 -1.81 -4.50
N VAL A 250 -4.01 -1.66 -4.76
CA VAL A 250 -2.94 -2.35 -4.02
C VAL A 250 -1.91 -1.33 -3.57
N THR A 251 -1.60 -1.36 -2.28
CA THR A 251 -0.48 -0.61 -1.70
C THR A 251 0.41 -1.53 -0.87
N PHE A 252 1.66 -1.64 -1.26
CA PHE A 252 2.73 -2.27 -0.51
C PHE A 252 3.86 -1.24 -0.37
N SER A 253 4.07 -0.70 0.83
CA SER A 253 5.06 0.36 1.03
C SER A 253 6.01 0.00 2.17
N ASN A 254 7.31 0.08 1.93
CA ASN A 254 8.31 -0.28 2.92
C ASN A 254 8.12 -1.70 3.49
N VAL A 255 7.95 -2.67 2.59
CA VAL A 255 7.77 -4.09 2.92
C VAL A 255 8.93 -4.90 2.34
N ASN A 256 9.31 -6.02 2.96
CA ASN A 256 10.42 -6.86 2.51
C ASN A 256 10.04 -7.83 1.36
N ILE A 257 9.02 -7.49 0.56
CA ILE A 257 8.62 -8.32 -0.58
C ILE A 257 9.74 -8.26 -1.64
N SER A 258 10.19 -9.44 -2.08
CA SER A 258 11.24 -9.61 -3.08
C SER A 258 10.75 -10.41 -4.29
N GLY A 259 11.63 -10.64 -5.27
CA GLY A 259 11.29 -11.34 -6.50
C GLY A 259 10.88 -10.38 -7.63
N THR A 260 10.21 -10.90 -8.65
CA THR A 260 9.82 -10.12 -9.83
C THR A 260 8.35 -9.72 -9.78
N LEU A 261 8.01 -8.65 -10.49
CA LEU A 261 6.62 -8.32 -10.82
C LEU A 261 5.98 -9.48 -11.63
N PRO A 262 4.72 -9.84 -11.38
CA PRO A 262 4.07 -10.94 -12.11
C PRO A 262 3.74 -10.57 -13.55
N LYS A 263 3.62 -11.60 -14.40
CA LYS A 263 3.22 -11.43 -15.80
C LYS A 263 1.70 -11.27 -15.97
N SER A 264 0.90 -11.63 -14.96
CA SER A 264 -0.56 -11.47 -14.96
C SER A 264 -0.99 -10.63 -13.77
N TRP A 265 -2.01 -9.80 -13.98
CA TRP A 265 -2.50 -8.82 -13.03
C TRP A 265 -4.03 -8.89 -12.94
N PRO A 266 -4.63 -8.58 -11.78
CA PRO A 266 -6.06 -8.31 -11.70
C PRO A 266 -6.41 -7.15 -12.65
N SER A 267 -7.32 -7.38 -13.59
CA SER A 267 -7.61 -6.43 -14.68
C SER A 267 -8.32 -5.14 -14.21
N GLY A 268 -8.95 -5.18 -13.04
CA GLY A 268 -9.68 -4.05 -12.45
C GLY A 268 -8.80 -3.01 -11.75
N LEU A 269 -7.47 -3.18 -11.73
CA LEU A 269 -6.59 -2.28 -10.99
C LEU A 269 -6.65 -0.84 -11.52
N THR A 270 -6.92 0.07 -10.58
CA THR A 270 -6.86 1.53 -10.73
C THR A 270 -5.66 2.13 -10.02
N THR A 271 -5.21 1.49 -8.94
CA THR A 271 -4.03 1.90 -8.17
C THR A 271 -3.11 0.71 -7.90
N LEU A 272 -1.86 0.84 -8.31
CA LEU A 272 -0.79 -0.12 -8.03
C LEU A 272 0.41 0.62 -7.45
N GLN A 273 0.60 0.52 -6.14
CA GLN A 273 1.71 1.14 -5.43
C GLN A 273 2.51 0.05 -4.72
N ILE A 274 3.73 -0.21 -5.19
CA ILE A 274 4.67 -1.14 -4.56
C ILE A 274 6.00 -0.44 -4.44
N SER A 275 6.15 0.37 -3.39
CA SER A 275 7.30 1.24 -3.17
C SER A 275 8.20 0.73 -2.05
N GLN A 276 9.48 1.12 -2.07
CA GLN A 276 10.43 0.83 -1.00
C GLN A 276 10.45 -0.66 -0.63
N SER A 277 10.52 -1.51 -1.66
CA SER A 277 10.52 -2.96 -1.54
C SER A 277 11.77 -3.55 -2.20
N MET A 278 11.93 -4.87 -2.17
CA MET A 278 13.10 -5.56 -2.73
C MET A 278 12.80 -6.17 -4.12
N LEU A 279 11.89 -5.56 -4.89
CA LEU A 279 11.54 -6.07 -6.21
C LEU A 279 12.72 -5.94 -7.18
N LYS A 280 12.91 -6.96 -8.02
CA LYS A 280 13.97 -7.04 -9.02
C LYS A 280 13.42 -7.46 -10.38
N GLY A 281 14.29 -7.44 -11.40
CA GLY A 281 13.92 -7.77 -12.77
C GLY A 281 13.24 -6.62 -13.49
N THR A 282 12.59 -6.90 -14.61
CA THR A 282 12.00 -5.88 -15.47
C THR A 282 10.55 -5.57 -15.13
N ILE A 283 10.09 -4.38 -15.56
CA ILE A 283 8.66 -4.08 -15.59
C ILE A 283 8.04 -4.91 -16.73
N PRO A 284 7.10 -5.83 -16.44
CA PRO A 284 6.53 -6.71 -17.46
C PRO A 284 5.62 -5.91 -18.40
N PRO A 285 5.68 -6.14 -19.73
CA PRO A 285 4.81 -5.43 -20.69
C PRO A 285 3.31 -5.56 -20.40
N SER A 286 2.90 -6.64 -19.74
CA SER A 286 1.51 -6.90 -19.37
C SER A 286 0.91 -5.87 -18.39
N ILE A 287 1.72 -5.04 -17.75
CA ILE A 287 1.23 -3.89 -16.99
C ILE A 287 0.39 -2.94 -17.87
N SER A 288 0.67 -2.93 -19.18
CA SER A 288 -0.07 -2.16 -20.19
C SER A 288 -1.50 -2.66 -20.40
N ASN A 289 -1.85 -3.85 -19.91
CA ASN A 289 -3.21 -4.36 -19.97
C ASN A 289 -4.13 -3.75 -18.90
N LEU A 290 -3.56 -3.03 -17.93
CA LEU A 290 -4.30 -2.36 -16.86
C LEU A 290 -4.83 -1.00 -17.35
N THR A 291 -5.73 -1.01 -18.32
CA THR A 291 -6.22 0.23 -18.98
C THR A 291 -6.97 1.18 -18.03
N GLN A 292 -7.41 0.68 -16.87
CA GLN A 292 -8.06 1.46 -15.82
C GLN A 292 -7.07 2.09 -14.83
N LEU A 293 -5.77 1.81 -14.97
CA LEU A 293 -4.74 2.27 -14.04
C LEU A 293 -4.58 3.79 -14.08
N GLN A 294 -4.70 4.40 -12.90
CA GLN A 294 -4.60 5.83 -12.66
C GLN A 294 -3.34 6.18 -11.88
N SER A 295 -2.90 5.30 -10.98
CA SER A 295 -1.69 5.49 -10.18
C SER A 295 -0.80 4.26 -10.27
N LEU A 296 0.43 4.47 -10.75
CA LEU A 296 1.50 3.49 -10.71
C LEU A 296 2.69 4.05 -9.94
N ASP A 297 3.00 3.46 -8.80
CA ASP A 297 4.23 3.74 -8.04
C ASP A 297 5.02 2.45 -7.85
N LEU A 298 6.19 2.38 -8.46
CA LEU A 298 7.16 1.29 -8.28
C LEU A 298 8.51 1.83 -7.76
N SER A 299 8.50 3.00 -7.15
CA SER A 299 9.71 3.69 -6.72
C SER A 299 10.45 2.96 -5.61
N LEU A 300 11.74 3.26 -5.45
CA LEU A 300 12.59 2.71 -4.38
C LEU A 300 12.61 1.16 -4.42
N ASN A 301 12.85 0.59 -5.59
CA ASN A 301 13.03 -0.85 -5.80
C ASN A 301 14.36 -1.12 -6.53
N ASN A 302 14.59 -2.38 -6.90
CA ASN A 302 15.76 -2.81 -7.66
C ASN A 302 15.39 -3.23 -9.10
N LEU A 303 14.38 -2.59 -9.70
CA LEU A 303 13.92 -2.89 -11.06
C LEU A 303 14.96 -2.47 -12.10
N THR A 304 15.12 -3.28 -13.14
CA THR A 304 16.10 -3.10 -14.22
C THR A 304 15.44 -3.10 -15.60
N GLY A 305 16.22 -2.83 -16.64
CA GLY A 305 15.74 -2.86 -18.02
C GLY A 305 14.93 -1.64 -18.41
N HIS A 306 14.19 -1.75 -19.50
CA HIS A 306 13.49 -0.62 -20.12
C HIS A 306 12.09 -0.42 -19.52
N ILE A 307 11.62 0.82 -19.56
CA ILE A 307 10.20 1.12 -19.39
C ILE A 307 9.46 0.58 -20.64
N PRO A 308 8.41 -0.25 -20.49
CA PRO A 308 7.72 -0.84 -21.64
C PRO A 308 7.03 0.20 -22.55
N ASP A 309 7.18 0.05 -23.87
CA ASP A 309 6.51 0.90 -24.87
C ASP A 309 4.97 0.79 -24.83
N GLY A 310 4.45 -0.28 -24.23
CA GLY A 310 3.02 -0.56 -24.10
C GLY A 310 2.25 0.45 -23.25
N PHE A 311 2.91 1.34 -22.50
CA PHE A 311 2.25 2.37 -21.67
C PHE A 311 1.32 3.30 -22.46
N THR A 312 1.43 3.31 -23.80
CA THR A 312 0.49 3.94 -24.74
C THR A 312 -1.00 3.66 -24.45
N SER A 313 -1.34 2.50 -23.86
CA SER A 313 -2.72 2.09 -23.52
C SER A 313 -3.24 2.66 -22.19
N LEU A 314 -2.36 3.16 -21.32
CA LEU A 314 -2.70 3.58 -19.95
C LEU A 314 -3.27 5.01 -19.91
N LYS A 315 -4.31 5.28 -20.71
CA LYS A 315 -4.86 6.63 -20.94
C LYS A 315 -5.42 7.30 -19.68
N ASN A 316 -5.74 6.52 -18.65
CA ASN A 316 -6.26 7.00 -17.37
C ASN A 316 -5.16 7.38 -16.37
N MET A 317 -3.88 7.19 -16.71
CA MET A 317 -2.75 7.43 -15.82
C MET A 317 -2.66 8.91 -15.42
N GLN A 318 -2.62 9.13 -14.10
CA GLN A 318 -2.48 10.43 -13.45
C GLN A 318 -1.15 10.53 -12.69
N ILE A 319 -0.75 9.45 -12.03
CA ILE A 319 0.48 9.38 -11.24
C ILE A 319 1.36 8.26 -11.75
N LEU A 320 2.57 8.60 -12.18
CA LEU A 320 3.60 7.63 -12.55
C LEU A 320 4.90 7.93 -11.81
N SER A 321 5.26 7.06 -10.87
CA SER A 321 6.52 7.12 -10.14
C SER A 321 7.31 5.82 -10.36
N LEU A 322 8.47 5.94 -10.98
CA LEU A 322 9.43 4.83 -11.19
C LEU A 322 10.80 5.18 -10.60
N SER A 323 10.85 6.19 -9.72
CA SER A 323 12.11 6.75 -9.23
C SER A 323 12.89 5.79 -8.36
N SER A 324 14.20 6.02 -8.21
CA SER A 324 15.09 5.23 -7.37
C SER A 324 15.04 3.74 -7.71
N ASN A 325 15.33 3.43 -8.98
CA ASN A 325 15.46 2.08 -9.53
C ASN A 325 16.75 1.99 -10.36
N ARG A 326 16.93 0.91 -11.13
CA ARG A 326 18.04 0.71 -12.06
C ARG A 326 17.56 0.64 -13.51
N LEU A 327 16.49 1.36 -13.85
CA LEU A 327 15.90 1.36 -15.20
C LEU A 327 16.85 2.01 -16.21
N THR A 328 16.89 1.50 -17.44
CA THR A 328 17.74 1.96 -18.54
C THR A 328 16.91 2.29 -19.79
N GLY A 329 17.55 2.88 -20.80
CA GLY A 329 16.88 3.22 -22.06
C GLY A 329 16.15 4.56 -21.99
N ASN A 330 15.37 4.84 -23.04
CA ASN A 330 14.73 6.14 -23.23
C ASN A 330 13.35 6.21 -22.58
N ILE A 331 12.82 7.42 -22.41
CA ILE A 331 11.40 7.63 -22.11
C ILE A 331 10.57 7.16 -23.33
N PRO A 332 9.65 6.18 -23.17
CA PRO A 332 8.90 5.64 -24.29
C PRO A 332 8.04 6.68 -25.00
N SER A 333 7.97 6.59 -26.34
CA SER A 333 7.13 7.49 -27.15
C SER A 333 5.64 7.38 -26.83
N GLY A 334 5.22 6.23 -26.27
CA GLY A 334 3.86 5.98 -25.80
C GLY A 334 3.37 6.94 -24.71
N PHE A 335 4.28 7.57 -23.96
CA PHE A 335 3.92 8.51 -22.90
C PHE A 335 3.17 9.75 -23.42
N LYS A 336 3.28 10.05 -24.72
CA LYS A 336 2.51 11.11 -25.38
C LYS A 336 0.98 10.93 -25.23
N ASN A 337 0.52 9.69 -24.98
CA ASN A 337 -0.89 9.37 -24.83
C ASN A 337 -1.40 9.48 -23.38
N LEU A 338 -0.52 9.72 -22.40
CA LEU A 338 -0.88 9.86 -20.99
C LEU A 338 -1.36 11.29 -20.72
N THR A 339 -2.44 11.70 -21.38
CA THR A 339 -2.91 13.09 -21.39
C THR A 339 -3.44 13.58 -20.04
N LEU A 340 -3.80 12.66 -19.14
CA LEU A 340 -4.25 12.93 -17.78
C LEU A 340 -3.12 12.95 -16.74
N LEU A 341 -1.87 12.72 -17.16
CA LEU A 341 -0.74 12.61 -16.25
C LEU A 341 -0.46 13.94 -15.56
N THR A 342 -0.54 13.95 -14.23
CA THR A 342 -0.27 15.12 -13.37
C THR A 342 1.08 15.01 -12.68
N TYR A 343 1.56 13.79 -12.44
CA TYR A 343 2.80 13.50 -11.71
C TYR A 343 3.67 12.50 -12.47
N LEU A 344 4.89 12.91 -12.81
CA LEU A 344 5.91 12.05 -13.42
C LEU A 344 7.22 12.15 -12.65
N ASP A 345 7.61 11.07 -12.00
CA ASP A 345 8.92 10.94 -11.34
C ASP A 345 9.69 9.74 -11.90
N LEU A 346 10.77 10.04 -12.61
CA LEU A 346 11.71 9.06 -13.17
C LEU A 346 13.11 9.23 -12.58
N SER A 347 13.23 10.03 -11.51
CA SER A 347 14.53 10.39 -10.93
C SER A 347 15.30 9.20 -10.39
N ASN A 348 16.62 9.33 -10.25
CA ASN A 348 17.49 8.31 -9.66
C ASN A 348 17.38 6.95 -10.39
N ASN A 349 17.66 6.97 -11.69
CA ASN A 349 17.68 5.78 -12.54
C ASN A 349 18.92 5.84 -13.47
N GLN A 350 18.96 4.98 -14.48
CA GLN A 350 19.99 4.97 -15.51
C GLN A 350 19.38 5.25 -16.90
N LEU A 351 18.25 5.97 -16.96
CA LEU A 351 17.57 6.32 -18.20
C LEU A 351 18.46 7.25 -19.03
N ASN A 352 18.41 7.12 -20.35
CA ASN A 352 19.26 7.85 -21.29
C ASN A 352 18.46 8.38 -22.48
N GLY A 353 19.15 8.89 -23.50
CA GLY A 353 18.53 9.54 -24.64
C GLY A 353 18.20 11.02 -24.37
N THR A 354 17.49 11.63 -25.32
CA THR A 354 16.97 12.99 -25.17
C THR A 354 15.66 12.98 -24.39
N VAL A 355 15.40 14.07 -23.65
CA VAL A 355 14.08 14.28 -23.04
C VAL A 355 13.07 14.56 -24.17
N PRO A 356 11.96 13.82 -24.29
CA PRO A 356 11.04 14.02 -25.41
C PRO A 356 10.20 15.30 -25.31
N ALA A 357 10.06 16.01 -26.43
CA ALA A 357 9.29 17.25 -26.51
C ALA A 357 7.79 17.09 -26.19
N PHE A 358 7.23 15.89 -26.42
CA PHE A 358 5.81 15.63 -26.15
C PHE A 358 5.42 15.79 -24.68
N ILE A 359 6.38 15.75 -23.73
CA ILE A 359 6.10 15.97 -22.31
C ILE A 359 5.47 17.37 -22.11
N SER A 360 5.87 18.36 -22.92
CA SER A 360 5.27 19.70 -22.92
C SER A 360 3.82 19.77 -23.40
N ASN A 361 3.34 18.71 -24.07
CA ASN A 361 1.96 18.58 -24.55
C ASN A 361 1.03 18.00 -23.50
N ILE A 362 1.54 17.42 -22.41
CA ILE A 362 0.74 16.91 -21.30
C ILE A 362 0.27 18.08 -20.43
N LYS A 363 -0.87 18.67 -20.79
CA LYS A 363 -1.37 19.91 -20.18
C LYS A 363 -1.70 19.78 -18.69
N ALA A 364 -2.02 18.57 -18.24
CA ALA A 364 -2.31 18.28 -16.84
C ALA A 364 -1.07 18.17 -15.95
N LEU A 365 0.14 18.09 -16.53
CA LEU A 365 1.37 17.82 -15.77
C LEU A 365 1.67 18.98 -14.80
N ARG A 366 1.94 18.65 -13.53
CA ARG A 366 2.30 19.59 -12.47
C ARG A 366 3.60 19.21 -11.76
N TYR A 367 3.99 17.95 -11.78
CA TYR A 367 5.23 17.47 -11.18
C TYR A 367 6.06 16.71 -12.21
N LEU A 368 7.29 17.15 -12.44
CA LEU A 368 8.26 16.50 -13.31
C LEU A 368 9.63 16.43 -12.61
N ASP A 369 10.06 15.22 -12.26
CA ASP A 369 11.40 14.96 -11.71
C ASP A 369 12.14 13.93 -12.56
N LEU A 370 13.22 14.38 -13.20
CA LEU A 370 14.09 13.59 -14.06
C LEU A 370 15.52 13.51 -13.51
N ARG A 371 15.74 13.95 -12.27
CA ARG A 371 17.08 14.07 -11.68
C ARG A 371 17.86 12.76 -11.69
N ASN A 372 19.19 12.85 -11.64
CA ASN A 372 20.09 11.72 -11.43
C ASN A 372 19.81 10.56 -12.42
N ASN A 373 19.98 10.88 -13.71
CA ASN A 373 19.86 9.96 -14.83
C ASN A 373 21.02 10.19 -15.81
N LYS A 374 20.94 9.62 -17.01
CA LYS A 374 21.92 9.76 -18.10
C LYS A 374 21.29 10.47 -19.31
N PHE A 375 20.30 11.34 -19.10
CA PHE A 375 19.71 12.12 -20.18
C PHE A 375 20.73 13.09 -20.79
N HIS A 376 20.58 13.38 -22.08
CA HIS A 376 21.50 14.26 -22.80
C HIS A 376 20.79 15.16 -23.82
N GLY A 377 21.50 16.20 -24.27
CA GLY A 377 21.04 17.13 -25.28
C GLY A 377 20.21 18.29 -24.71
N VAL A 378 19.58 19.02 -25.63
CA VAL A 378 18.83 20.25 -25.31
C VAL A 378 17.47 19.90 -24.71
N LEU A 379 17.12 20.53 -23.60
CA LEU A 379 15.79 20.45 -23.02
C LEU A 379 14.73 21.06 -23.97
N PRO A 380 13.69 20.30 -24.36
CA PRO A 380 12.71 20.76 -25.34
C PRO A 380 11.54 21.54 -24.69
N PHE A 381 11.81 22.30 -23.63
CA PHE A 381 10.77 22.92 -22.81
C PHE A 381 10.82 24.44 -22.90
N SER A 382 9.64 25.05 -23.05
CA SER A 382 9.49 26.51 -22.98
C SER A 382 9.37 27.00 -21.54
N THR A 383 9.72 28.26 -21.29
CA THR A 383 9.42 28.92 -20.00
C THR A 383 7.94 28.81 -19.62
N ALA A 384 7.02 28.94 -20.58
CA ALA A 384 5.58 28.84 -20.33
C ALA A 384 5.19 27.45 -19.80
N PHE A 385 5.76 26.38 -20.37
CA PHE A 385 5.53 25.04 -19.87
C PHE A 385 6.06 24.87 -18.44
N VAL A 386 7.33 25.24 -18.19
CA VAL A 386 7.93 25.05 -16.86
C VAL A 386 7.23 25.86 -15.77
N LYS A 387 6.77 27.08 -16.07
CA LYS A 387 5.98 27.88 -15.13
C LYS A 387 4.63 27.26 -14.74
N ASN A 388 4.09 26.33 -15.53
CA ASN A 388 2.87 25.59 -15.20
C ASN A 388 3.13 24.38 -14.28
N LEU A 389 4.40 24.07 -13.98
CA LEU A 389 4.78 22.99 -13.07
C LEU A 389 4.93 23.53 -11.64
N ASN A 390 4.40 22.78 -10.68
CA ASN A 390 4.65 22.98 -9.25
C ASN A 390 6.05 22.50 -8.87
N THR A 391 6.57 21.51 -9.60
CA THR A 391 7.91 20.97 -9.39
C THR A 391 8.52 20.59 -10.73
N PHE A 392 9.70 21.12 -10.99
CA PHE A 392 10.53 20.78 -12.13
C PHE A 392 11.97 20.54 -11.66
N LYS A 393 12.47 19.32 -11.83
CA LYS A 393 13.79 18.94 -11.36
C LYS A 393 14.52 18.10 -12.41
N ILE A 394 15.73 18.52 -12.77
CA ILE A 394 16.54 17.93 -13.85
C ILE A 394 18.00 17.67 -13.49
N GLY A 395 18.46 18.17 -12.33
CA GLY A 395 19.83 18.04 -11.83
C GLY A 395 20.41 16.63 -11.84
N GLY A 396 21.73 16.52 -11.90
CA GLY A 396 22.40 15.21 -11.97
C GLY A 396 22.27 14.51 -13.31
N ASN A 397 22.06 15.28 -14.40
CA ASN A 397 22.17 14.82 -15.78
C ASN A 397 23.23 15.66 -16.49
N PRO A 398 24.53 15.29 -16.42
CA PRO A 398 25.63 16.17 -16.79
C PRO A 398 25.70 16.51 -18.29
N ALA A 399 25.02 15.74 -19.15
CA ALA A 399 24.97 15.97 -20.58
C ALA A 399 23.70 16.71 -21.04
N LEU A 400 22.81 17.10 -20.12
CA LEU A 400 21.67 17.96 -20.41
C LEU A 400 22.10 19.42 -20.40
N CYS A 401 21.54 20.19 -21.32
CA CYS A 401 21.67 21.63 -21.34
C CYS A 401 20.34 22.29 -21.71
N PHE A 402 20.22 23.59 -21.49
CA PHE A 402 19.05 24.36 -21.86
C PHE A 402 19.39 25.56 -22.75
N ASN A 403 18.42 26.02 -23.54
CA ASN A 403 18.58 27.25 -24.29
C ASN A 403 18.27 28.44 -23.37
N ASP A 404 19.28 29.27 -23.07
CA ASP A 404 19.18 30.49 -22.24
C ASP A 404 18.09 31.45 -22.72
N SER A 405 17.81 31.48 -24.02
CA SER A 405 16.75 32.33 -24.59
C SER A 405 15.34 31.81 -24.28
N ILE A 406 15.21 30.55 -23.86
CA ILE A 406 13.94 29.85 -23.68
C ILE A 406 13.64 29.55 -22.21
N LEU A 407 14.67 29.32 -21.38
CA LEU A 407 14.57 28.99 -19.96
C LEU A 407 15.45 29.99 -19.20
N LEU A 408 14.84 31.07 -18.71
CA LEU A 408 15.54 32.05 -17.86
C LEU A 408 16.19 31.35 -16.66
N SER A 409 17.29 31.92 -16.16
CA SER A 409 18.05 31.57 -14.94
C SER A 409 17.22 31.34 -13.67
N THR A 410 15.91 31.56 -13.71
CA THR A 410 14.92 31.22 -12.68
C THR A 410 14.84 29.70 -12.38
N ILE A 411 15.36 28.84 -13.26
CA ILE A 411 15.39 27.38 -13.08
C ILE A 411 16.80 26.88 -12.70
N SER A 412 17.75 27.80 -12.42
CA SER A 412 19.13 27.49 -12.07
C SER A 412 19.24 26.52 -10.89
N GLY A 413 19.42 25.26 -11.24
CA GLY A 413 19.51 24.16 -10.30
C GLY A 413 19.43 22.82 -11.03
N GLY A 414 20.30 22.58 -12.02
CA GLY A 414 20.49 21.22 -12.51
C GLY A 414 20.99 20.97 -13.93
N ALA A 415 21.09 21.99 -14.79
CA ALA A 415 21.72 21.87 -16.10
C ALA A 415 22.39 23.20 -16.45
N ASP A 416 23.35 23.18 -17.37
CA ASP A 416 24.05 24.36 -17.88
C ASP A 416 23.42 24.88 -19.19
N PRO A 417 23.65 26.14 -19.57
CA PRO A 417 23.25 26.65 -20.89
C PRO A 417 23.88 25.84 -22.03
N CYS A 418 23.20 25.69 -23.15
CA CYS A 418 23.74 25.02 -24.33
C CYS A 418 24.68 25.93 -25.14
N ASP A 419 25.78 25.37 -25.64
CA ASP A 419 26.63 25.97 -26.66
C ASP A 419 25.95 25.92 -28.04
N SER A 420 26.64 26.46 -29.07
CA SER A 420 26.14 26.46 -30.46
C SER A 420 25.96 25.05 -31.07
N LYS A 421 26.46 24.00 -30.41
CA LYS A 421 26.35 22.60 -30.82
C LYS A 421 25.36 21.82 -29.95
N GLY A 422 24.64 22.48 -29.04
CA GLY A 422 23.66 21.85 -28.16
C GLY A 422 24.29 21.02 -27.04
N ARG A 423 25.49 21.41 -26.57
CA ARG A 423 26.21 20.78 -25.45
C ARG A 423 26.26 21.72 -24.25
N PRO A 424 26.36 21.22 -23.00
CA PRO A 424 26.55 22.05 -21.82
C PRO A 424 27.76 22.99 -21.96
N SER A 425 27.55 24.31 -21.80
CA SER A 425 28.55 25.37 -22.02
C SER A 425 29.61 25.43 -20.92
N LYS A 426 29.30 24.91 -19.73
CA LYS A 426 30.28 24.66 -18.67
C LYS A 426 30.44 23.16 -18.56
N GLY A 427 31.67 22.67 -18.66
CA GLY A 427 31.98 21.31 -18.26
C GLY A 427 31.87 21.23 -16.75
N SER A 428 30.70 20.85 -16.20
CA SER A 428 30.58 20.55 -14.78
C SER A 428 31.28 19.21 -14.46
N ALA A 429 32.61 19.20 -14.56
CA ALA A 429 33.39 18.57 -13.52
C ALA A 429 33.19 19.44 -12.26
N ASP A 430 32.92 18.83 -11.11
CA ASP A 430 32.71 19.48 -9.81
C ASP A 430 31.34 20.15 -9.59
N GLN A 431 30.27 19.36 -9.68
CA GLN A 431 29.25 19.44 -8.63
C GLN A 431 29.49 18.29 -7.66
N PRO A 432 29.48 18.50 -6.34
CA PRO A 432 29.58 17.39 -5.41
C PRO A 432 28.41 16.46 -5.71
N ALA A 433 28.73 15.25 -6.16
CA ALA A 433 27.79 14.15 -6.13
C ALA A 433 27.20 14.16 -4.72
N TYR A 434 25.90 14.44 -4.59
CA TYR A 434 25.22 14.25 -3.33
C TYR A 434 25.51 12.79 -2.97
N ALA A 435 26.25 12.59 -1.88
CA ALA A 435 26.66 11.26 -1.45
C ALA A 435 25.41 10.37 -1.48
N PRO A 436 25.47 9.15 -2.04
CA PRO A 436 24.34 8.25 -1.96
C PRO A 436 24.05 8.05 -0.48
N GLY A 437 22.98 8.68 0.00
CA GLY A 437 22.43 8.43 1.31
C GLY A 437 21.97 6.98 1.33
N GLU A 438 22.85 6.11 1.82
CA GLU A 438 22.57 5.07 2.81
C GLU A 438 21.23 4.31 2.71
N PHE A 439 20.70 4.03 1.53
CA PHE A 439 19.64 3.03 1.35
C PHE A 439 19.82 2.30 0.01
N ALA A 440 20.89 1.50 -0.05
CA ALA A 440 20.98 0.39 -0.98
C ALA A 440 21.26 -0.89 -0.19
N PRO A 441 20.28 -1.80 -0.02
CA PRO A 441 20.60 -3.15 0.43
C PRO A 441 21.19 -3.90 -0.77
N SER A 442 22.51 -4.04 -0.81
CA SER A 442 23.14 -5.09 -1.62
C SER A 442 23.31 -6.33 -0.74
N PRO A 443 22.73 -7.49 -1.10
CA PRO A 443 23.20 -8.77 -0.59
C PRO A 443 24.28 -9.27 -1.54
N ALA A 444 25.52 -9.38 -1.05
CA ALA A 444 26.54 -10.23 -1.64
C ALA A 444 26.89 -11.35 -0.66
N PRO A 445 27.28 -12.55 -1.14
CA PRO A 445 27.30 -13.77 -0.36
C PRO A 445 28.51 -13.84 0.58
N LEU A 446 28.33 -14.62 1.65
CA LEU A 446 29.35 -15.04 2.59
C LEU A 446 30.47 -15.82 1.86
N ASP A 447 31.71 -15.40 2.07
CA ASP A 447 32.87 -16.28 2.09
C ASP A 447 33.86 -15.76 3.15
N ASP A 448 34.35 -16.70 3.96
CA ASP A 448 35.23 -16.53 5.11
C ASP A 448 36.60 -15.97 4.75
N VAL A 449 37.00 -14.82 5.32
CA VAL A 449 38.41 -14.50 5.60
C VAL A 449 38.53 -13.68 6.90
N GLU A 450 39.23 -14.29 7.85
CA GLU A 450 40.00 -13.80 8.99
C GLU A 450 40.06 -12.28 9.34
N ARG A 451 39.86 -12.01 10.63
CA ARG A 451 40.00 -10.72 11.34
C ARG A 451 41.46 -10.21 11.33
N PRO A 452 41.68 -8.87 11.37
CA PRO A 452 42.16 -8.30 12.64
C PRO A 452 41.57 -6.90 13.03
N HIS A 453 41.39 -6.75 14.34
CA HIS A 453 41.35 -5.57 15.23
C HIS A 453 40.86 -4.16 14.83
N HIS A 454 39.82 -3.73 15.57
CA HIS A 454 39.55 -2.40 16.19
C HIS A 454 39.24 -1.13 15.36
N LYS A 455 37.95 -0.73 15.38
CA LYS A 455 37.45 0.44 16.16
C LYS A 455 35.92 0.36 16.32
N LYS A 456 35.45 0.20 17.56
CA LYS A 456 34.02 0.21 17.93
C LYS A 456 33.54 1.66 18.07
N ASN A 457 32.72 2.15 17.14
CA ASN A 457 31.83 3.28 17.39
C ASN A 457 30.46 2.73 17.77
N GLY A 458 30.28 2.50 19.07
CA GLY A 458 29.01 2.10 19.66
C GLY A 458 28.09 3.31 19.93
N PRO A 459 26.89 3.07 20.51
CA PRO A 459 25.71 3.96 20.54
C PRO A 459 25.83 5.26 21.37
N LYS A 460 27.06 5.71 21.67
CA LYS A 460 27.32 6.88 22.52
C LYS A 460 27.02 8.21 21.83
N THR A 461 27.14 8.31 20.51
CA THR A 461 26.88 9.54 19.74
C THR A 461 25.38 9.88 19.66
N VAL A 462 24.51 8.87 19.51
CA VAL A 462 23.06 9.09 19.47
C VAL A 462 22.54 9.47 20.86
N VAL A 463 23.02 8.83 21.92
CA VAL A 463 22.64 9.18 23.30
C VAL A 463 23.12 10.59 23.68
N LEU A 464 24.30 11.00 23.21
CA LEU A 464 24.81 12.36 23.44
C LEU A 464 23.99 13.41 22.67
N ALA A 465 23.61 13.14 21.42
CA ALA A 465 22.79 14.04 20.62
C ALA A 465 21.37 14.22 21.21
N VAL A 466 20.74 13.14 21.67
CA VAL A 466 19.42 13.18 22.32
C VAL A 466 19.49 13.93 23.66
N SER A 467 20.59 13.78 24.41
CA SER A 467 20.79 14.50 25.67
C SER A 467 20.96 16.01 25.47
N ILE A 468 21.68 16.42 24.42
CA ILE A 468 21.87 17.84 24.07
C ILE A 468 20.54 18.46 23.59
N ALA A 469 19.75 17.73 22.81
CA ALA A 469 18.45 18.20 22.32
C ALA A 469 17.44 18.39 23.47
N LEU A 470 17.38 17.44 24.42
CA LEU A 470 16.51 17.54 25.60
C LEU A 470 16.94 18.69 26.52
N ALA A 471 18.24 18.88 26.75
CA ALA A 471 18.74 20.01 27.54
C ALA A 471 18.40 21.37 26.91
N SER A 472 18.47 21.46 25.58
CA SER A 472 18.11 22.67 24.83
C SER A 472 16.61 22.97 24.92
N LEU A 473 15.77 21.94 24.85
CA LEU A 473 14.32 22.09 24.98
C LEU A 473 13.90 22.54 26.39
N VAL A 474 14.52 21.98 27.43
CA VAL A 474 14.26 22.39 28.82
C VAL A 474 14.69 23.84 29.04
N PHE A 475 15.83 24.27 28.48
CA PHE A 475 16.28 25.65 28.57
C PHE A 475 15.29 26.63 27.91
N VAL A 476 14.78 26.31 26.72
CA VAL A 476 13.78 27.14 26.01
C VAL A 476 12.48 27.23 26.82
N ILE A 477 12.03 26.15 27.43
CA ILE A 477 10.82 26.14 28.27
C ILE A 477 11.03 27.00 29.52
N VAL A 478 12.18 26.89 30.19
CA VAL A 478 12.48 27.69 31.38
C VAL A 478 12.56 29.18 31.02
N VAL A 479 13.20 29.54 29.92
CA VAL A 479 13.26 30.93 29.45
C VAL A 479 11.87 31.45 29.07
N ALA A 480 11.03 30.64 28.42
CA ALA A 480 9.66 31.03 28.09
C ALA A 480 8.79 31.22 29.34
N VAL A 481 8.99 30.42 30.39
CA VAL A 481 8.29 30.55 31.68
C VAL A 481 8.77 31.77 32.47
N VAL A 482 10.06 32.10 32.39
CA VAL A 482 10.62 33.31 33.03
C VAL A 482 10.20 34.58 32.31
N LEU A 483 10.09 34.56 30.97
CA LEU A 483 9.64 35.70 30.16
C LEU A 483 8.10 35.89 30.14
N SER A 484 7.34 34.91 30.63
CA SER A 484 5.87 35.00 30.78
C SER A 484 5.42 35.36 32.19
N ARG A 485 6.37 35.61 33.10
CA ARG A 485 6.16 36.27 34.39
C ARG A 485 6.72 37.68 34.32
#